data_AF-A0A397UKW0-F1
#
_entry.id   AF-A0A397UKW0-F1
#
_cell.length_a   1.000
_cell.length_b   1.000
_cell.length_c   1.000
_cell.angle_alpha   90.00
_cell.angle_beta   90.00
_cell.angle_gamma   90.00
#
_symmetry.space_group_name_H-M   'P 1'
#
loop_
_entity.id
_entity.type
_entity.pdbx_description
1 polymer ?
#
loop_
_entity_poly.entity_id
_entity_poly.type
_entity_poly.pdbx_seq_one_letter_code
_entity_poly.pdbx_strand_id
1 'polypeptide(L)' 'QVGYCYYLGIGVEIDKHKAFTYYLKSAEAGNSMGIWKTAWCYYYGIGVEKNDDKWWEWFV' A
#
# COMPACT_ATOMS: atom_id res chain seq x y z
N GLN A 1 -7.22 -4.89 5.45
CA GLN A 1 -8.54 -4.98 4.79
C GLN A 1 -9.06 -3.61 4.36
N VAL A 2 -8.98 -2.57 5.21
CA VAL A 2 -9.42 -1.20 4.86
C VAL A 2 -8.73 -0.61 3.62
N GLY A 3 -7.41 -0.81 3.48
CA GLY A 3 -6.70 -0.35 2.29
C GLY A 3 -7.23 -0.95 0.98
N TYR A 4 -7.74 -2.19 1.02
CA TYR A 4 -8.33 -2.85 -0.15
C TYR A 4 -9.69 -2.25 -0.52
N CYS A 5 -10.49 -1.85 0.47
CA CYS A 5 -11.76 -1.16 0.22
C CYS A 5 -11.54 0.18 -0.49
N TYR A 6 -10.53 0.97 -0.08
CA TYR A 6 -10.16 2.20 -0.78
C TYR A 6 -9.53 1.97 -2.15
N TYR A 7 -8.82 0.85 -2.34
CA TYR A 7 -8.23 0.50 -3.63
C TYR A 7 -9.31 0.12 -4.67
N LEU A 8 -10.33 -0.64 -4.26
CA LEU A 8 -11.41 -1.12 -5.15
C LEU A 8 -12.69 -0.28 -5.12
N GLY A 9 -12.83 0.63 -4.16
CA GLY A 9 -14.06 1.40 -3.96
C GLY A 9 -15.21 0.58 -3.34
N ILE A 10 -14.90 -0.36 -2.45
CA ILE A 10 -15.92 -1.20 -1.79
C ILE A 10 -16.50 -0.42 -0.61
N GLY A 11 -17.71 0.11 -0.78
CA GLY A 11 -18.42 0.86 0.27
C GLY A 11 -17.82 2.24 0.59
N VAL A 12 -16.79 2.65 -0.13
CA VAL A 12 -16.12 3.96 -0.06
C VAL A 12 -15.72 4.38 -1.48
N GLU A 13 -15.50 5.67 -1.71
CA GLU A 13 -14.91 6.13 -2.96
C GLU A 13 -13.47 5.60 -3.13
N ILE A 14 -13.07 5.38 -4.39
CA ILE A 14 -11.72 4.93 -4.72
C ILE A 14 -10.73 6.02 -4.33
N ASP A 15 -9.81 5.68 -3.43
CA ASP A 15 -8.74 6.56 -2.99
C ASP A 15 -7.46 5.75 -2.80
N LYS A 16 -6.65 5.70 -3.87
CA LYS A 16 -5.40 4.93 -3.87
C LYS A 16 -4.41 5.46 -2.83
N HIS A 17 -4.44 6.76 -2.52
CA HIS A 17 -3.56 7.35 -1.52
C HIS A 17 -3.94 6.88 -0.12
N LYS A 18 -5.23 6.90 0.25
CA LYS A 18 -5.69 6.29 1.50
C LYS A 18 -5.41 4.79 1.54
N ALA A 19 -5.62 4.08 0.43
CA ALA A 19 -5.29 2.66 0.34
C ALA A 19 -3.83 2.40 0.74
N PHE A 20 -2.91 3.17 0.15
CA PHE A 20 -1.49 3.13 0.49
C PHE A 20 -1.22 3.44 1.97
N THR A 21 -1.81 4.50 2.53
CA THR A 21 -1.64 4.83 3.96
C THR A 21 -2.05 3.68 4.88
N TYR A 22 -3.13 2.95 4.56
CA TYR A 22 -3.52 1.78 5.35
C TYR A 22 -2.59 0.58 5.17
N TYR A 23 -2.05 0.35 3.96
CA TYR A 23 -1.05 -0.69 3.75
C TYR A 23 0.24 -0.38 4.51
N LEU A 24 0.69 0.88 4.49
CA LEU A 24 1.87 1.33 5.21
C LEU A 24 1.73 1.12 6.72
N LYS A 25 0.61 1.57 7.33
CA LYS A 25 0.33 1.32 8.75
C LYS A 25 0.32 -0.16 9.11
N SER A 26 -0.19 -1.00 8.21
CA SER A 26 -0.19 -2.45 8.42
C SER A 26 1.23 -3.02 8.34
N ALA A 27 2.06 -2.50 7.44
CA ALA A 27 3.45 -2.90 7.28
C ALA A 27 4.29 -2.51 8.50
N GLU A 28 4.11 -1.28 9.02
CA GLU A 28 4.74 -0.79 10.24
C GLU A 28 4.35 -1.62 11.48
N ALA A 29 3.16 -2.22 11.49
CA ALA A 29 2.73 -3.16 12.53
C ALA A 29 3.31 -4.58 12.36
N GLY A 30 4.26 -4.78 11.43
CA GLY A 30 4.88 -6.08 11.16
C GLY A 30 3.99 -7.06 10.40
N ASN A 31 2.88 -6.61 9.81
CA ASN A 31 2.01 -7.49 9.04
C ASN A 31 2.62 -7.77 7.65
N SER A 32 2.93 -9.03 7.35
CA SER A 32 3.54 -9.43 6.08
C SER A 32 2.72 -9.06 4.85
N MET A 33 1.38 -9.07 4.95
CA MET A 33 0.50 -8.63 3.85
C MET A 33 0.54 -7.11 3.68
N GLY A 34 0.67 -6.36 4.78
CA GLY A 34 0.91 -4.92 4.75
C GLY A 34 2.22 -4.59 4.04
N ILE A 35 3.31 -5.25 4.43
CA ILE A 35 4.65 -5.11 3.83
C ILE A 35 4.59 -5.37 2.32
N TRP A 36 4.04 -6.52 1.91
CA TRP A 36 3.92 -6.89 0.50
C TRP A 36 3.09 -5.88 -0.30
N LYS A 37 1.97 -5.40 0.25
CA LYS A 37 1.12 -4.40 -0.41
C LYS A 37 1.77 -3.02 -0.50
N THR A 38 2.54 -2.61 0.51
CA THR A 38 3.29 -1.36 0.51
C THR A 38 4.40 -1.39 -0.53
N ALA A 39 5.19 -2.47 -0.58
CA ALA A 39 6.18 -2.68 -1.63
C ALA A 39 5.52 -2.62 -3.02
N TRP A 40 4.42 -3.35 -3.22
CA TRP A 40 3.65 -3.34 -4.47
C TRP A 40 3.19 -1.91 -4.87
N CYS A 41 2.78 -1.09 -3.91
CA CYS A 41 2.43 0.31 -4.15
C CYS A 41 3.62 1.14 -4.65
N TYR A 42 4.82 0.97 -4.08
CA TYR A 42 6.02 1.67 -4.55
C TYR A 42 6.48 1.23 -5.93
N TYR A 43 6.36 -0.06 -6.25
CA TYR A 43 6.76 -0.59 -7.56
C TYR A 43 5.84 -0.12 -8.70
N TYR A 44 4.52 -0.06 -8.46
CA TYR A 44 3.53 0.33 -9.47
C TYR A 44 3.06 1.79 -9.37
N GLY A 45 3.52 2.55 -8.37
CA GLY A 45 3.07 3.93 -8.14
C GLY A 45 1.60 4.02 -7.74
N ILE A 46 1.11 3.10 -6.90
CA ILE A 46 -0.31 3.06 -6.49
C ILE A 46 -0.49 3.91 -5.24
N GLY A 47 -1.02 5.12 -5.42
CA GLY A 47 -1.31 6.04 -4.30
C GLY A 47 -0.09 6.73 -3.71
N VAL A 48 1.09 6.45 -4.27
CA VAL A 48 2.38 7.06 -3.97
C VAL A 48 3.17 7.14 -5.28
N GLU A 49 4.14 8.04 -5.36
CA GLU A 49 5.06 8.07 -6.50
C GLU A 49 5.81 6.73 -6.60
N LYS A 50 5.97 6.24 -7.82
CA LYS A 50 6.75 5.03 -8.08
C LYS A 50 8.18 5.25 -7.58
N ASN A 51 8.69 4.32 -6.78
CA ASN A 51 10.05 4.39 -6.23
C ASN A 51 10.63 2.98 -6.08
N ASP A 52 11.57 2.65 -6.95
CA ASP A 52 12.17 1.31 -7.01
C ASP A 52 13.11 1.05 -5.81
N ASP A 53 13.76 2.09 -5.26
CA ASP A 53 14.62 1.97 -4.07
C ASP A 53 13.79 1.64 -2.83
N LYS A 54 12.67 2.34 -2.63
CA LYS A 54 11.73 2.05 -1.54
C LYS A 54 11.04 0.71 -1.72
N TRP A 55 10.84 0.25 -2.95
CA TRP A 55 10.34 -1.12 -3.16
C TRP A 55 11.30 -2.14 -2.55
N TRP A 56 12.60 -2.03 -2.81
CA TRP A 56 13.61 -2.93 -2.24
C TRP A 56 13.67 -2.84 -0.71
N GLU A 57 13.53 -1.64 -0.14
CA GLU A 57 13.50 -1.44 1.31
C GLU A 57 12.34 -2.17 1.98
N TRP A 58 11.15 -2.12 1.39
CA TRP A 58 9.96 -2.79 1.94
C TRP A 58 9.84 -4.26 1.52
N PHE A 59 10.62 -4.74 0.55
CA PHE A 59 10.55 -6.12 0.10
C PHE A 59 11.48 -7.06 0.88
N VAL A 60 12.60 -6.56 1.39
CA VAL A 60 13.59 -7.26 2.24
C VAL A 60 13.08 -7.43 3.66
#